data_AF-A0A7V2JZK1-F1
#
_entry.id   AF-A0A7V2JZK1-F1
#
_cell.length_a   1.000
_cell.length_b   1.000
_cell.length_c   1.000
_cell.angle_alpha   90.00
_cell.angle_beta   90.00
_cell.angle_gamma   90.00
#
_symmetry.space_group_name_H-M   'P 1'
#
loop_
_entity.id
_entity.type
_entity.pdbx_description
1 polymer ?
#
loop_
_entity_poly.entity_id
_entity_poly.type
_entity_poly.pdbx_seq_one_letter_code
_entity_poly.pdbx_strand_id
1 'polypeptide(L)'
;MKKTAIIISFFLSILLLISCVCPHPRPMTNIPPEPQLPIAPKTVSPLPEIVTMDEFTLIGKEKDFTQETMKQIPQMWMDFMGQEDQIQNMASDTEAWGVSYNMDYSGSSMAFTYFVGAEVTSTDFVPEGMIVHVVPASKYAKFTHYGSLEDLSITYYYIYNKWLPQSGYDTGDGDELELYDERFNPEGINSEMFIFTPIK
;
A
#
# COMPACT_ATOMS: atom_id res chain seq x y z
N MET A 1 -3.95 12.80 22.82
CA MET A 1 -2.90 12.43 23.80
C MET A 1 -2.57 10.92 23.87
N LYS A 2 -2.81 10.12 22.81
CA LYS A 2 -2.36 8.71 22.75
C LYS A 2 -1.48 8.35 21.53
N LYS A 3 -1.28 9.26 20.57
CA LYS A 3 -0.63 8.96 19.28
C LYS A 3 0.91 9.14 19.26
N THR A 4 1.52 9.62 20.35
CA THR A 4 2.92 10.13 20.34
C THR A 4 3.99 9.10 20.72
N ALA A 5 3.65 7.81 20.77
CA ALA A 5 4.61 6.78 21.11
C ALA A 5 4.71 5.76 19.98
N ILE A 6 5.87 5.78 19.32
CA ILE A 6 6.58 4.60 18.80
C ILE A 6 6.18 4.19 17.37
N ILE A 7 6.88 4.81 16.41
CA ILE A 7 7.20 4.19 15.11
C ILE A 7 8.73 4.27 14.96
N ILE A 8 9.44 3.51 15.79
CA ILE A 8 10.85 3.19 15.57
C ILE A 8 10.86 1.69 15.29
N SER A 9 10.61 1.31 14.05
CA SER A 9 11.50 0.42 13.30
C SER A 9 10.93 -0.06 11.96
N PHE A 10 11.80 0.00 10.95
CA PHE A 10 11.91 -0.92 9.81
C PHE A 10 10.83 -0.92 8.71
N PHE A 11 11.07 -0.11 7.67
CA PHE A 11 10.74 -0.47 6.28
C PHE A 11 12.03 -0.96 5.61
N LEU A 12 12.24 -2.27 5.64
CA LEU A 12 13.27 -2.90 4.82
C LEU A 12 12.77 -4.27 4.39
N SER A 13 11.83 -4.29 3.45
CA SER A 13 11.61 -5.39 2.49
C SER A 13 10.42 -5.08 1.57
N ILE A 14 10.54 -4.06 0.74
CA ILE A 14 9.80 -4.01 -0.53
C ILE A 14 10.87 -4.06 -1.60
N LEU A 15 11.44 -5.24 -1.86
CA LEU A 15 12.08 -5.48 -3.16
C LEU A 15 12.24 -6.96 -3.49
N LEU A 16 12.30 -7.19 -4.80
CA LEU A 16 12.23 -8.43 -5.55
C LEU A 16 10.79 -8.90 -5.67
N LEU A 17 10.16 -8.64 -6.82
CA LEU A 17 9.51 -9.66 -7.65
C LEU A 17 8.74 -9.07 -8.87
N ILE A 18 9.42 -8.27 -9.67
CA ILE A 18 8.98 -8.03 -11.05
C ILE A 18 10.16 -8.37 -11.96
N SER A 19 10.43 -9.67 -12.09
CA SER A 19 11.25 -10.19 -13.19
C SER A 19 10.29 -10.89 -14.14
N CYS A 20 10.00 -10.23 -15.26
CA CYS A 20 9.28 -10.79 -16.39
C CYS A 20 9.92 -12.12 -16.82
N VAL A 21 9.10 -13.19 -16.88
CA VAL A 21 9.39 -14.35 -17.72
C VAL A 21 8.17 -14.58 -18.61
N CYS A 22 8.28 -14.16 -19.87
CA CYS A 22 7.31 -14.52 -20.90
C CYS A 22 7.27 -16.06 -21.06
N PRO A 23 6.11 -16.72 -20.90
CA PRO A 23 6.01 -18.14 -21.21
C PRO A 23 5.98 -18.34 -22.73
N HIS A 24 6.83 -19.23 -23.24
CA HIS A 24 6.69 -19.78 -24.59
C HIS A 24 5.34 -20.54 -24.73
N PRO A 25 4.74 -20.58 -25.93
CA PRO A 25 3.47 -21.27 -26.14
C PRO A 25 3.62 -22.78 -25.93
N ARG A 26 2.82 -23.35 -25.01
CA ARG A 26 2.68 -24.81 -24.83
C ARG A 26 1.57 -25.36 -25.73
N PRO A 27 1.74 -26.57 -26.31
CA PRO A 27 0.71 -27.19 -27.14
C PRO A 27 -0.51 -27.60 -26.29
N MET A 28 -1.70 -27.30 -26.82
CA MET A 28 -3.00 -27.53 -26.18
C MET A 28 -3.45 -28.98 -26.30
N THR A 29 -3.20 -29.79 -25.27
CA THR A 29 -4.01 -30.98 -24.97
C THR A 29 -3.96 -31.25 -23.47
N ASN A 30 -4.90 -30.66 -22.72
CA ASN A 30 -5.48 -31.12 -21.46
C ASN A 30 -6.27 -29.95 -20.86
N ILE A 31 -7.50 -30.19 -20.42
CA ILE A 31 -8.29 -29.19 -19.67
C ILE A 31 -7.42 -28.79 -18.46
N PRO A 32 -7.04 -27.50 -18.30
CA PRO A 32 -6.24 -27.09 -17.16
C PRO A 32 -7.05 -27.39 -15.89
N PRO A 33 -6.43 -27.93 -14.82
CA PRO A 33 -7.08 -27.88 -13.52
C PRO A 33 -7.45 -26.44 -13.22
N GLU A 34 -8.64 -26.23 -12.67
CA GLU A 34 -9.08 -24.93 -12.16
C GLU A 34 -7.93 -24.31 -11.34
N PRO A 35 -7.56 -23.03 -11.55
CA PRO A 35 -6.43 -22.44 -10.85
C PRO A 35 -6.65 -22.56 -9.34
N GLN A 36 -5.89 -23.44 -8.69
CA GLN A 36 -5.93 -23.54 -7.23
C GLN A 36 -5.20 -22.33 -6.68
N LEU A 37 -5.96 -21.45 -6.01
CA LEU A 37 -5.39 -20.29 -5.35
C LEU A 37 -4.27 -20.72 -4.39
N PRO A 38 -3.18 -19.94 -4.31
CA PRO A 38 -2.06 -20.26 -3.44
C PRO A 38 -2.48 -20.16 -1.97
N ILE A 39 -1.91 -21.04 -1.14
CA ILE A 39 -2.06 -20.99 0.31
C ILE A 39 -1.43 -19.69 0.82
N ALA A 40 -2.22 -18.85 1.47
CA ALA A 40 -1.75 -17.61 2.05
C ALA A 40 -0.96 -17.83 3.34
N PRO A 41 0.08 -17.02 3.59
CA PRO A 41 0.70 -16.94 4.90
C PRO A 41 -0.30 -16.35 5.92
N LYS A 42 -0.04 -16.56 7.21
CA LYS A 42 -0.89 -16.01 8.29
C LYS A 42 -0.91 -14.48 8.33
N THR A 43 0.01 -13.83 7.62
CA THR A 43 0.21 -12.39 7.61
C THR A 43 -0.75 -11.66 6.66
N VAL A 44 -1.59 -12.38 5.89
CA VAL A 44 -2.49 -11.77 4.90
C VAL A 44 -3.80 -12.56 4.77
N SER A 45 -4.90 -11.87 4.49
CA SER A 45 -6.15 -12.52 4.11
C SER A 45 -5.95 -13.43 2.87
N PRO A 46 -6.54 -14.64 2.85
CA PRO A 46 -6.29 -15.60 1.79
C PRO A 46 -6.84 -15.21 0.42
N LEU A 47 -7.84 -14.33 0.42
CA LEU A 47 -8.42 -13.73 -0.78
C LEU A 47 -8.57 -12.23 -0.53
N PRO A 48 -8.47 -11.41 -1.58
CA PRO A 48 -8.84 -10.03 -1.49
C PRO A 48 -10.35 -9.87 -1.58
N GLU A 49 -10.84 -8.80 -0.98
CA GLU A 49 -12.11 -8.22 -1.38
C GLU A 49 -11.88 -7.37 -2.65
N ILE A 50 -12.67 -7.61 -3.68
CA ILE A 50 -12.59 -6.80 -4.90
C ILE A 50 -13.49 -5.58 -4.73
N VAL A 51 -12.90 -4.39 -4.70
CA VAL A 51 -13.61 -3.14 -4.45
C VAL A 51 -13.39 -2.16 -5.60
N THR A 52 -14.37 -1.31 -5.85
CA THR A 52 -14.21 -0.12 -6.70
C THR A 52 -14.34 1.08 -5.80
N MET A 53 -13.34 1.96 -5.86
CA MET A 53 -13.29 3.17 -5.07
C MET A 53 -13.42 4.36 -6.02
N ASP A 54 -14.26 5.31 -5.64
CA ASP A 54 -14.33 6.61 -6.31
C ASP A 54 -13.06 7.42 -6.01
N GLU A 55 -12.86 8.50 -6.76
CA GLU A 55 -11.78 9.46 -6.47
C GLU A 55 -11.99 10.08 -5.09
N PHE A 56 -10.90 10.21 -4.32
CA PHE A 56 -10.89 10.88 -3.03
C PHE A 56 -9.63 11.72 -2.85
N THR A 57 -9.68 12.66 -1.89
CA THR A 57 -8.64 13.67 -1.71
C THR A 57 -7.96 13.52 -0.37
N LEU A 58 -6.63 13.59 -0.38
CA LEU A 58 -5.77 13.53 0.79
C LEU A 58 -5.02 14.85 0.99
N ILE A 59 -4.74 15.19 2.25
CA ILE A 59 -3.76 16.22 2.62
C ILE A 59 -2.66 15.57 3.45
N GLY A 60 -1.41 15.89 3.11
CA GLY A 60 -0.28 15.21 3.74
C GLY A 60 1.08 15.62 3.21
N LYS A 61 2.06 14.73 3.38
CA LYS A 61 3.45 14.92 2.96
C LYS A 61 3.77 13.98 1.82
N GLU A 62 4.67 14.41 0.96
CA GLU A 62 5.15 13.65 -0.20
C GLU A 62 6.66 13.68 -0.29
N LYS A 63 7.24 12.58 -0.78
CA LYS A 63 8.66 12.52 -1.12
C LYS A 63 8.94 11.41 -2.13
N ASP A 64 9.90 11.66 -3.01
CA ASP A 64 10.46 10.63 -3.88
C ASP A 64 11.45 9.74 -3.12
N PHE A 65 11.30 8.43 -3.34
CA PHE A 65 12.13 7.40 -2.76
C PHE A 65 12.78 6.53 -3.83
N THR A 66 13.93 6.00 -3.47
CA THR A 66 14.56 4.87 -4.13
C THR A 66 14.65 3.72 -3.16
N GLN A 67 15.06 2.54 -3.64
CA GLN A 67 15.37 1.41 -2.77
C GLN A 67 16.34 1.76 -1.62
N GLU A 68 17.27 2.71 -1.81
CA GLU A 68 18.25 3.08 -0.79
C GLU A 68 17.69 4.04 0.27
N THR A 69 16.71 4.87 -0.13
CA THR A 69 16.16 5.93 0.71
C THR A 69 14.84 5.56 1.37
N MET A 70 14.14 4.52 0.90
CA MET A 70 12.82 4.09 1.43
C MET A 70 12.84 3.78 2.94
N LYS A 71 14.00 3.46 3.53
CA LYS A 71 14.18 3.33 4.98
C LYS A 71 13.82 4.59 5.78
N GLN A 72 13.65 5.73 5.12
CA GLN A 72 13.25 7.00 5.72
C GLN A 72 11.72 7.18 5.79
N ILE A 73 10.91 6.29 5.19
CA ILE A 73 9.44 6.35 5.23
C ILE A 73 8.90 6.42 6.68
N PRO A 74 9.41 5.64 7.67
CA PRO A 74 9.03 5.82 9.08
C PRO A 74 9.20 7.23 9.62
N GLN A 75 10.29 7.91 9.24
CA GLN A 75 10.51 9.29 9.66
C GLN A 75 9.48 10.23 9.05
N MET A 76 9.13 10.01 7.79
CA MET A 76 8.08 10.77 7.11
C MET A 76 6.72 10.61 7.78
N TRP A 77 6.37 9.39 8.22
CA TRP A 77 5.18 9.13 9.04
C TRP A 77 5.22 9.91 10.37
N MET A 78 6.35 9.88 11.09
CA MET A 78 6.49 10.64 12.34
C MET A 78 6.35 12.16 12.12
N ASP A 79 6.94 12.68 11.05
CA ASP A 79 6.86 14.10 10.71
C ASP A 79 5.42 14.51 10.34
N PHE A 80 4.68 13.64 9.67
CA PHE A 80 3.26 13.84 9.38
C PHE A 80 2.40 13.80 10.64
N MET A 81 2.52 12.74 11.47
CA MET A 81 1.75 12.58 12.71
C MET A 81 2.01 13.72 13.72
N GLY A 82 3.19 14.34 13.67
CA GLY A 82 3.50 15.52 14.48
C GLY A 82 2.78 16.81 14.03
N GLN A 83 2.11 16.79 12.88
CA GLN A 83 1.44 17.95 12.27
C GLN A 83 0.00 17.65 11.81
N GLU A 84 -0.47 16.39 11.92
CA GLU A 84 -1.79 15.95 11.42
C GLU A 84 -2.94 16.73 12.07
N ASP A 85 -2.77 17.21 13.30
CA ASP A 85 -3.75 18.00 14.04
C ASP A 85 -4.01 19.38 13.44
N GLN A 86 -3.16 19.83 12.51
CA GLN A 86 -3.36 21.07 11.75
C GLN A 86 -4.31 20.88 10.56
N ILE A 87 -4.58 19.65 10.14
CA ILE A 87 -5.48 19.35 9.02
C ILE A 87 -6.93 19.58 9.46
N GLN A 88 -7.65 20.39 8.68
CA GLN A 88 -9.07 20.64 8.89
C GLN A 88 -9.91 19.74 8.00
N ASN A 89 -11.16 19.49 8.39
CA ASN A 89 -12.13 18.73 7.59
C ASN A 89 -11.66 17.31 7.22
N MET A 90 -10.95 16.63 8.14
CA MET A 90 -10.64 15.21 7.97
C MET A 90 -11.94 14.40 7.85
N ALA A 91 -11.99 13.49 6.89
CA ALA A 91 -13.11 12.57 6.71
C ALA A 91 -13.20 11.55 7.87
N SER A 92 -12.06 11.27 8.50
CA SER A 92 -11.94 10.38 9.66
C SER A 92 -10.84 10.86 10.62
N ASP A 93 -11.08 10.71 11.92
CA ASP A 93 -10.10 11.04 12.98
C ASP A 93 -9.15 9.87 13.30
N THR A 94 -9.47 8.67 12.80
CA THR A 94 -8.77 7.41 13.11
C THR A 94 -7.99 6.83 11.94
N GLU A 95 -8.22 7.33 10.72
CA GLU A 95 -7.62 6.79 9.51
C GLU A 95 -6.46 7.65 9.00
N ALA A 96 -5.42 6.97 8.52
CA ALA A 96 -4.34 7.57 7.76
C ALA A 96 -3.96 6.68 6.58
N TRP A 97 -3.50 7.31 5.50
CA TRP A 97 -3.23 6.69 4.22
C TRP A 97 -1.74 6.77 3.88
N GLY A 98 -1.16 5.64 3.49
CA GLY A 98 0.09 5.56 2.74
C GLY A 98 -0.22 5.33 1.27
N VAL A 99 0.44 6.06 0.37
CA VAL A 99 0.17 6.00 -1.08
C VAL A 99 1.49 5.88 -1.82
N SER A 100 1.66 4.83 -2.63
CA SER A 100 2.81 4.67 -3.52
C SER A 100 2.37 4.81 -4.97
N TYR A 101 3.04 5.68 -5.72
CA TYR A 101 2.71 5.94 -7.12
C TYR A 101 3.96 6.40 -7.91
N ASN A 102 3.81 6.63 -9.22
CA ASN A 102 4.92 6.93 -10.13
C ASN A 102 6.06 5.88 -10.08
N MET A 103 5.69 4.59 -10.03
CA MET A 103 6.67 3.50 -9.97
C MET A 103 7.56 3.49 -11.23
N ASP A 104 8.86 3.59 -11.04
CA ASP A 104 9.87 3.51 -12.09
C ASP A 104 10.86 2.37 -11.83
N TYR A 105 10.89 1.44 -12.78
CA TYR A 105 11.79 0.27 -12.79
C TYR A 105 12.84 0.34 -13.92
N SER A 106 12.95 1.46 -14.63
CA SER A 106 13.83 1.61 -15.80
C SER A 106 15.31 1.74 -15.44
N GLY A 107 15.61 2.16 -14.21
CA GLY A 107 16.97 2.33 -13.69
C GLY A 107 17.60 1.07 -13.10
N SER A 108 18.82 1.21 -12.57
CA SER A 108 19.49 0.16 -11.80
C SER A 108 18.88 -0.06 -10.41
N SER A 109 18.03 0.87 -9.96
CA SER A 109 17.25 0.78 -8.73
C SER A 109 15.84 1.28 -9.00
N MET A 110 14.88 0.72 -8.26
CA MET A 110 13.49 1.18 -8.27
C MET A 110 13.40 2.59 -7.67
N ALA A 111 12.58 3.43 -8.27
CA ALA A 111 12.17 4.73 -7.75
C ALA A 111 10.64 4.84 -7.73
N PHE A 112 10.10 5.62 -6.81
CA PHE A 112 8.67 5.86 -6.67
C PHE A 112 8.43 7.12 -5.82
N THR A 113 7.23 7.68 -5.92
CA THR A 113 6.77 8.74 -5.03
C THR A 113 5.93 8.09 -3.93
N TYR A 114 6.21 8.44 -2.67
CA TYR A 114 5.39 8.04 -1.53
C TYR A 114 4.73 9.27 -0.91
N PHE A 115 3.45 9.12 -0.58
CA PHE A 115 2.67 10.11 0.12
C PHE A 115 2.11 9.50 1.42
N VAL A 116 2.08 10.29 2.49
CA VAL A 116 1.39 9.97 3.74
C VAL A 116 0.43 11.10 4.06
N GLY A 117 -0.84 10.79 4.35
CA GLY A 117 -1.82 11.82 4.65
C GLY A 117 -3.13 11.32 5.24
N ALA A 118 -4.05 12.25 5.48
CA ALA A 118 -5.41 11.98 5.89
C ALA A 118 -6.39 12.35 4.78
N GLU A 119 -7.48 11.60 4.66
CA GLU A 119 -8.56 11.94 3.74
C GLU A 119 -9.31 13.17 4.24
N VAL A 120 -9.65 14.08 3.33
CA VAL A 120 -10.33 15.33 3.65
C VAL A 120 -11.57 15.54 2.79
N THR A 121 -12.59 16.19 3.36
CA THR A 121 -13.81 16.56 2.62
C THR A 121 -13.69 17.93 1.93
N SER A 122 -12.62 18.68 2.18
CA SER A 122 -12.33 19.98 1.56
C SER A 122 -10.82 20.29 1.62
N THR A 123 -10.32 21.00 0.61
CA THR A 123 -8.93 21.49 0.53
C THR A 123 -8.82 23.02 0.72
N ASP A 124 -9.83 23.65 1.34
CA ASP A 124 -9.85 25.11 1.57
C ASP A 124 -8.68 25.59 2.44
N PHE A 125 -8.17 24.71 3.31
CA PHE A 125 -7.00 24.96 4.15
C PHE A 125 -6.02 23.79 4.06
N VAL A 126 -4.83 24.07 3.54
CA VAL A 126 -3.70 23.13 3.49
C VAL A 126 -2.62 23.66 4.42
N PRO A 127 -2.23 22.91 5.48
CA PRO A 127 -1.16 23.33 6.38
C PRO A 127 0.17 23.57 5.65
N GLU A 128 0.99 24.47 6.19
CA GLU A 128 2.32 24.74 5.63
C GLU A 128 3.19 23.48 5.64
N GLY A 129 3.85 23.19 4.52
CA GLY A 129 4.67 21.97 4.39
C GLY A 129 3.88 20.68 4.17
N MET A 130 2.59 20.81 3.81
CA MET A 130 1.76 19.73 3.28
C MET A 130 1.30 20.06 1.86
N ILE A 131 0.86 19.03 1.13
CA ILE A 131 0.30 19.12 -0.21
C ILE A 131 -1.03 18.37 -0.28
N VAL A 132 -1.77 18.61 -1.37
CA VAL A 132 -2.97 17.85 -1.73
C VAL A 132 -2.57 16.74 -2.70
N HIS A 133 -3.03 15.53 -2.44
CA HIS A 133 -2.96 14.40 -3.37
C HIS A 133 -4.37 13.92 -3.70
N VAL A 134 -4.65 13.68 -4.97
CA VAL A 134 -5.95 13.15 -5.43
C VAL A 134 -5.73 11.71 -5.86
N VAL A 135 -6.30 10.78 -5.11
CA VAL A 135 -6.23 9.35 -5.44
C VAL A 135 -7.29 9.06 -6.51
N PRO A 136 -6.90 8.59 -7.70
CA PRO A 136 -7.83 8.42 -8.81
C PRO A 136 -8.80 7.26 -8.57
N ALA A 137 -10.04 7.40 -9.07
CA ALA A 137 -11.03 6.32 -9.05
C ALA A 137 -10.46 5.05 -9.69
N SER A 138 -10.47 3.95 -8.95
CA SER A 138 -9.75 2.73 -9.33
C SER A 138 -10.44 1.47 -8.79
N LYS A 139 -10.18 0.35 -9.45
CA LYS A 139 -10.57 -0.98 -8.99
C LYS A 139 -9.41 -1.62 -8.26
N TYR A 140 -9.67 -2.15 -7.07
CA TYR A 140 -8.65 -2.66 -6.16
C TYR A 140 -8.92 -4.11 -5.74
N ALA A 141 -7.84 -4.86 -5.56
CA ALA A 141 -7.80 -6.02 -4.70
C ALA A 141 -7.41 -5.55 -3.29
N LYS A 142 -8.38 -5.53 -2.36
CA LYS A 142 -8.17 -5.15 -0.96
C LYS A 142 -7.82 -6.38 -0.13
N PHE A 143 -6.60 -6.43 0.37
CA PHE A 143 -6.14 -7.42 1.34
C PHE A 143 -6.11 -6.84 2.75
N THR A 144 -6.31 -7.69 3.74
CA THR A 144 -5.97 -7.36 5.14
C THR A 144 -4.62 -7.96 5.45
N HIS A 145 -3.68 -7.14 5.89
CA HIS A 145 -2.45 -7.58 6.52
C HIS A 145 -2.69 -7.83 8.01
N TYR A 146 -2.14 -8.92 8.53
CA TYR A 146 -2.11 -9.27 9.94
C TYR A 146 -0.65 -9.34 10.41
N GLY A 147 -0.37 -8.76 11.58
CA GLY A 147 0.95 -8.83 12.21
C GLY A 147 1.76 -7.54 12.10
N SER A 148 3.04 -7.62 12.44
CA SER A 148 3.91 -6.45 12.49
C SER A 148 4.29 -5.97 11.09
N LEU A 149 4.71 -4.70 10.98
CA LEU A 149 5.25 -4.14 9.74
C LEU A 149 6.50 -4.88 9.22
N GLU A 150 7.20 -5.64 10.07
CA GLU A 150 8.33 -6.48 9.65
C GLU A 150 7.88 -7.60 8.69
N ASP A 151 6.66 -8.10 8.89
CA ASP A 151 6.06 -9.16 8.08
C ASP A 151 5.33 -8.63 6.83
N LEU A 152 5.25 -7.30 6.66
CA LEU A 152 4.56 -6.67 5.52
C LEU A 152 5.14 -7.12 4.17
N SER A 153 6.44 -7.39 4.14
CA SER A 153 7.13 -7.95 2.97
C SER A 153 6.61 -9.31 2.52
N ILE A 154 6.23 -10.16 3.48
CA ILE A 154 5.66 -11.49 3.23
C ILE A 154 4.28 -11.32 2.59
N THR A 155 3.51 -10.33 3.05
CA THR A 155 2.21 -9.97 2.48
C THR A 155 2.35 -9.51 1.03
N TYR A 156 3.22 -8.54 0.74
CA TYR A 156 3.45 -8.07 -0.63
C TYR A 156 3.99 -9.19 -1.53
N TYR A 157 4.91 -10.02 -1.03
CA TYR A 157 5.38 -11.20 -1.75
C TYR A 157 4.21 -12.10 -2.16
N TYR A 158 3.31 -12.42 -1.23
CA TYR A 158 2.14 -13.25 -1.53
C TYR A 158 1.24 -12.62 -2.60
N ILE A 159 0.90 -11.33 -2.45
CA ILE A 159 0.00 -10.62 -3.36
C ILE A 159 0.55 -10.66 -4.79
N TYR A 160 1.78 -10.18 -5.00
CA TYR A 160 2.33 -10.02 -6.35
C TYR A 160 2.85 -11.31 -6.99
N ASN A 161 3.19 -12.34 -6.20
CA ASN A 161 3.90 -13.53 -6.72
C ASN A 161 3.18 -14.83 -6.61
N LYS A 162 2.14 -14.84 -5.80
CA LYS A 162 1.32 -16.01 -5.60
C LYS A 162 -0.07 -15.70 -6.12
N TRP A 163 -0.73 -14.70 -5.54
CA TRP A 163 -2.13 -14.44 -5.84
C TRP A 163 -2.30 -13.82 -7.24
N LEU A 164 -1.68 -12.67 -7.51
CA LEU A 164 -1.90 -11.90 -8.75
C LEU A 164 -1.64 -12.71 -10.03
N PRO A 165 -0.54 -13.48 -10.17
CA PRO A 165 -0.29 -14.28 -11.39
C PRO A 165 -1.34 -15.37 -11.66
N GLN A 166 -2.17 -15.71 -10.68
CA GLN A 166 -3.19 -16.76 -10.74
C GLN A 166 -4.62 -16.21 -10.59
N SER A 167 -4.79 -14.91 -10.36
CA SER A 167 -6.08 -14.30 -10.02
C SER A 167 -6.97 -14.05 -11.23
N GLY A 168 -6.39 -14.03 -12.43
CA GLY A 168 -7.05 -13.60 -13.67
C GLY A 168 -7.14 -12.09 -13.83
N TYR A 169 -6.46 -11.31 -12.97
CA TYR A 169 -6.33 -9.86 -13.08
C TYR A 169 -4.91 -9.45 -13.48
N ASP A 170 -4.81 -8.33 -14.18
CA ASP A 170 -3.54 -7.63 -14.40
C ASP A 170 -3.38 -6.47 -13.40
N THR A 171 -2.16 -5.96 -13.25
CA THR A 171 -1.91 -4.72 -12.49
C THR A 171 -2.64 -3.54 -13.13
N GLY A 172 -3.41 -2.81 -12.32
CA GLY A 172 -4.03 -1.54 -12.71
C GLY A 172 -3.01 -0.40 -12.73
N ASP A 173 -3.43 0.74 -13.29
CA ASP A 173 -2.58 1.93 -13.45
C ASP A 173 -2.82 2.97 -12.33
N GLY A 174 -3.57 2.60 -11.29
CA GLY A 174 -3.87 3.46 -10.14
C GLY A 174 -2.78 3.44 -9.06
N ASP A 175 -3.01 4.20 -7.99
CA ASP A 175 -2.09 4.27 -6.85
C ASP A 175 -2.18 3.01 -5.98
N GLU A 176 -1.06 2.55 -5.44
CA GLU A 176 -1.04 1.51 -4.40
C GLU A 176 -1.31 2.14 -3.03
N LEU A 177 -2.31 1.63 -2.30
CA LEU A 177 -2.76 2.25 -1.05
C LEU A 177 -2.54 1.35 0.16
N GLU A 178 -2.21 1.98 1.27
CA GLU A 178 -2.17 1.42 2.62
C GLU A 178 -3.14 2.22 3.50
N LEU A 179 -4.09 1.56 4.16
CA LEU A 179 -5.00 2.20 5.13
C LEU A 179 -4.70 1.68 6.53
N TYR A 180 -4.40 2.63 7.41
CA TYR A 180 -4.15 2.42 8.83
C TYR A 180 -5.32 3.01 9.61
N ASP A 181 -6.10 2.17 10.29
CA ASP A 181 -7.24 2.58 11.13
C ASP A 181 -7.02 2.17 12.60
N GLU A 182 -8.07 2.20 13.44
CA GLU A 182 -7.96 1.84 14.85
C GLU A 182 -7.46 0.42 15.15
N ARG A 183 -7.45 -0.49 14.17
CA ARG A 183 -6.91 -1.85 14.32
C ARG A 183 -5.40 -1.89 14.16
N PHE A 184 -4.80 -0.86 13.58
CA PHE A 184 -3.36 -0.79 13.44
C PHE A 184 -2.72 -0.57 14.81
N ASN A 185 -1.82 -1.47 15.17
CA ASN A 185 -1.00 -1.37 16.37
C ASN A 185 0.47 -1.52 15.96
N PRO A 186 1.29 -0.44 16.00
CA PRO A 186 2.67 -0.48 15.55
C PRO A 186 3.55 -1.47 16.34
N GLU A 187 3.14 -1.85 17.55
CA GLU A 187 3.85 -2.79 18.42
C GLU A 187 3.17 -4.17 18.50
N GLY A 188 2.02 -4.32 17.85
CA GLY A 188 1.12 -5.44 18.07
C GLY A 188 1.34 -6.59 17.08
N ILE A 189 1.55 -7.80 17.61
CA ILE A 189 1.44 -9.05 16.83
C ILE A 189 0.03 -9.26 16.23
N ASN A 190 -0.97 -8.55 16.74
CA ASN A 190 -2.35 -8.56 16.25
C ASN A 190 -2.71 -7.24 15.51
N SER A 191 -1.71 -6.52 15.00
CA SER A 191 -1.97 -5.33 14.18
C SER A 191 -2.66 -5.73 12.88
N GLU A 192 -3.59 -4.89 12.43
CA GLU A 192 -4.20 -5.02 11.11
C GLU A 192 -4.07 -3.71 10.33
N MET A 193 -3.88 -3.82 9.03
CA MET A 193 -3.97 -2.72 8.07
C MET A 193 -4.49 -3.25 6.74
N PHE A 194 -4.99 -2.38 5.89
CA PHE A 194 -5.41 -2.77 4.55
C PHE A 194 -4.39 -2.38 3.50
N ILE A 195 -4.28 -3.23 2.48
CA ILE A 195 -3.47 -3.00 1.29
C ILE A 195 -4.40 -3.06 0.09
N PHE A 196 -4.37 -2.03 -0.75
CA PHE A 196 -5.15 -1.93 -1.96
C PHE A 196 -4.21 -1.97 -3.15
N THR A 197 -4.19 -3.10 -3.86
CA THR A 197 -3.43 -3.26 -5.10
C THR A 197 -4.35 -2.96 -6.28
N PRO A 198 -4.03 -1.97 -7.14
CA PRO A 198 -4.85 -1.64 -8.30
C PRO A 198 -4.85 -2.80 -9.29
N ILE A 199 -6.02 -3.11 -9.86
CA ILE A 199 -6.22 -4.26 -10.78
C ILE A 199 -7.10 -3.90 -11.99
N LYS A 200 -6.92 -4.63 -13.09
CA LYS A 200 -7.79 -4.54 -14.29
C LYS A 200 -8.13 -5.91 -14.87
#